data_AF-A0A6P4G1U2-F1
#
_entry.id   AF-A0A6P4G1U2-F1
#
_cell.length_a   1.000
_cell.length_b   1.000
_cell.length_c   1.000
_cell.angle_alpha   90.00
_cell.angle_beta   90.00
_cell.angle_gamma   90.00
#
_symmetry.space_group_name_H-M   'P 1'
#
loop_
_entity.id
_entity.type
_entity.pdbx_description
1 polymer ?
#
loop_
_entity_poly.entity_id
_entity_poly.type
_entity_poly.pdbx_seq_one_letter_code
_entity_poly.pdbx_strand_id
1 'polypeptide(L)'
;MMHYRKAENVEKELSKSDLPFEDCMPNIQKDILWMHVKGGTKISNVIEFAQAALNKGEHRCVVWSGSGGGVVKTISCAEVLKRSHPVYQVTRMAYTSVEEHWKPQMDGLEEIIVNRQIPTLHILMSLDELPDSIEGLQKPNTSTDFWEGEGAKPRQPQHRQQQQHQQQQHQQQQHQQQQQPGAGGRPNKRHRSGRNKPGQKPGKSASEENQPTSQSQG
;
A
#
# COMPACT_ATOMS: atom_id res chain seq x y z
N MET A 1 4.34 36.73 16.73
CA MET A 1 4.44 35.53 17.59
C MET A 1 3.09 34.82 17.52
N MET A 2 3.02 33.49 17.34
CA MET A 2 1.73 32.80 17.42
C MET A 2 1.33 32.68 18.91
N HIS A 3 0.06 32.97 19.24
CA HIS A 3 -0.46 32.94 20.61
C HIS A 3 -1.06 31.58 21.01
N TYR A 4 -1.05 30.63 20.08
CA TYR A 4 -1.64 29.31 20.21
C TYR A 4 -0.69 28.25 19.66
N ARG A 5 -0.65 27.10 20.31
CA ARG A 5 0.04 25.91 19.80
C ARG A 5 -0.95 24.78 19.55
N LYS A 6 -0.75 24.04 18.46
CA LYS A 6 -1.49 22.81 18.20
C LYS A 6 -1.14 21.78 19.27
N ALA A 7 -2.15 21.21 19.92
CA ALA A 7 -1.98 20.25 21.00
C ALA A 7 -2.34 18.83 20.55
N GLU A 8 -3.63 18.55 20.37
CA GLU A 8 -4.11 17.22 20.04
C GLU A 8 -5.16 17.24 18.93
N ASN A 9 -5.29 16.11 18.24
CA ASN A 9 -6.37 15.86 17.28
C ASN A 9 -7.20 14.69 17.80
N VAL A 10 -8.50 14.88 17.97
CA VAL A 10 -9.43 13.83 18.36
C VAL A 10 -10.25 13.46 17.13
N GLU A 11 -9.99 12.27 16.57
CA GLU A 11 -10.82 11.72 15.48
C GLU A 11 -12.14 11.21 16.08
N LYS A 12 -13.27 11.67 15.55
CA LYS A 12 -14.57 11.11 15.94
C LYS A 12 -14.66 9.67 15.45
N GLU A 13 -14.90 8.74 16.37
CA GLU A 13 -15.09 7.33 16.01
C GLU A 13 -16.35 7.16 15.16
N LEU A 14 -16.22 6.44 14.05
CA LEU A 14 -17.34 6.04 13.22
C LEU A 14 -17.86 4.68 13.69
N SER A 15 -19.16 4.50 13.62
CA SER A 15 -19.85 3.23 13.84
C SER A 15 -20.30 2.63 12.50
N LYS A 16 -20.68 1.34 12.51
CA LYS A 16 -21.19 0.68 11.30
C LYS A 16 -22.48 1.31 10.75
N SER A 17 -23.25 2.00 11.59
CA SER A 17 -24.43 2.77 11.17
C SER A 17 -24.11 4.10 10.50
N ASP A 18 -22.85 4.55 10.55
CA ASP A 18 -22.43 5.77 9.85
C ASP A 18 -21.90 5.46 8.43
N LEU A 19 -21.93 4.19 8.01
CA LEU A 19 -21.46 3.78 6.70
C LEU A 19 -22.50 4.13 5.62
N PRO A 20 -22.11 4.82 4.54
CA PRO A 20 -23.05 5.38 3.55
C PRO A 20 -23.55 4.34 2.53
N PHE A 21 -24.16 3.26 3.02
CA PHE A 21 -24.56 2.10 2.21
C PHE A 21 -25.93 1.53 2.63
N GLU A 22 -26.75 2.31 3.34
CA GLU A 22 -28.10 1.89 3.74
C GLU A 22 -29.00 1.58 2.54
N ASP A 23 -28.76 2.26 1.41
CA ASP A 23 -29.40 2.02 0.11
C ASP A 23 -29.03 0.67 -0.51
N CYS A 24 -27.78 0.25 -0.31
CA CYS A 24 -27.21 -0.96 -0.91
C CYS A 24 -27.43 -2.20 -0.04
N MET A 25 -27.38 -2.02 1.28
CA MET A 25 -27.42 -3.08 2.28
C MET A 25 -28.18 -2.60 3.52
N PRO A 26 -29.53 -2.67 3.54
CA PRO A 26 -30.34 -2.17 4.65
C PRO A 26 -30.06 -2.88 5.99
N ASN A 27 -29.46 -4.07 5.97
CA ASN A 27 -29.04 -4.84 7.15
C ASN A 27 -27.51 -4.94 7.30
N ILE A 28 -26.79 -3.86 7.01
CA ILE A 28 -25.32 -3.83 6.95
C ILE A 28 -24.62 -4.32 8.23
N GLN A 29 -25.30 -4.26 9.37
CA GLN A 29 -24.68 -4.50 10.68
C GLN A 29 -24.34 -5.97 10.96
N LYS A 30 -25.00 -6.94 10.30
CA LYS A 30 -24.92 -8.35 10.71
C LYS A 30 -23.84 -9.19 10.03
N ASP A 31 -23.26 -8.75 8.91
CA ASP A 31 -22.25 -9.57 8.22
C ASP A 31 -21.26 -8.78 7.35
N ILE A 32 -20.78 -7.64 7.87
CA ILE A 32 -19.66 -6.93 7.25
C ILE A 32 -18.37 -7.07 8.06
N LEU A 33 -17.30 -7.41 7.34
CA LEU A 33 -15.94 -7.17 7.78
C LEU A 33 -15.58 -5.71 7.50
N TRP A 34 -15.52 -4.88 8.54
CA TRP A 34 -15.20 -3.47 8.37
C TRP A 34 -13.73 -3.19 8.66
N MET A 35 -13.00 -2.80 7.61
CA MET A 35 -11.55 -2.63 7.62
C MET A 35 -11.16 -1.15 7.52
N HIS A 36 -10.51 -0.64 8.58
CA HIS A 36 -10.02 0.73 8.66
C HIS A 36 -8.59 0.84 8.12
N VAL A 37 -8.39 1.68 7.12
CA VAL A 37 -7.11 1.92 6.45
C VAL A 37 -6.63 3.32 6.75
N LYS A 38 -5.61 3.43 7.60
CA LYS A 38 -4.96 4.69 7.98
C LYS A 38 -3.64 4.86 7.21
N GLY A 39 -3.02 6.04 7.32
CA GLY A 39 -1.72 6.33 6.70
C GLY A 39 -0.62 5.34 7.09
N GLY A 40 -0.64 4.79 8.32
CA GLY A 40 0.31 3.78 8.81
C GLY A 40 -0.03 2.32 8.45
N THR A 41 -1.18 2.04 7.84
CA THR A 41 -1.62 0.66 7.57
C THR A 41 -0.67 -0.04 6.59
N LYS A 42 -0.27 -1.27 6.95
CA LYS A 42 0.46 -2.20 6.07
C LYS A 42 -0.55 -2.96 5.23
N ILE A 43 -0.57 -2.69 3.92
CA ILE A 43 -1.57 -3.24 2.98
C ILE A 43 -1.54 -4.77 2.98
N SER A 44 -0.36 -5.40 2.96
CA SER A 44 -0.22 -6.86 2.98
C SER A 44 -1.03 -7.50 4.11
N ASN A 45 -0.87 -6.99 5.33
CA ASN A 45 -1.48 -7.57 6.52
C ASN A 45 -3.02 -7.50 6.45
N VAL A 46 -3.56 -6.34 6.08
CA VAL A 46 -5.02 -6.17 6.04
C VAL A 46 -5.65 -6.94 4.90
N ILE A 47 -4.95 -7.08 3.77
CA ILE A 47 -5.40 -7.88 2.63
C ILE A 47 -5.40 -9.37 2.98
N GLU A 48 -4.30 -9.87 3.54
CA GLU A 48 -4.20 -11.28 3.96
C GLU A 48 -5.31 -11.62 4.96
N PHE A 49 -5.57 -10.74 5.92
CA PHE A 49 -6.65 -10.92 6.89
C PHE A 49 -8.02 -10.94 6.21
N ALA A 50 -8.34 -9.97 5.36
CA ALA A 50 -9.63 -9.91 4.68
C ALA A 50 -9.85 -11.12 3.76
N GLN A 51 -8.83 -11.50 2.99
CA GLN A 51 -8.89 -12.69 2.13
C GLN A 51 -9.12 -13.96 2.95
N ALA A 52 -8.43 -14.12 4.09
CA ALA A 52 -8.63 -15.27 4.96
C ALA A 52 -10.06 -15.35 5.50
N ALA A 53 -10.63 -14.21 5.95
CA ALA A 53 -11.99 -14.16 6.46
C ALA A 53 -13.03 -14.51 5.37
N LEU A 54 -12.87 -13.98 4.16
CA LEU A 54 -13.75 -14.27 3.02
C LEU A 54 -13.63 -15.74 2.58
N ASN A 55 -12.41 -16.27 2.47
CA ASN A 55 -12.16 -17.66 2.07
C ASN A 55 -12.74 -18.67 3.05
N LYS A 56 -12.76 -18.34 4.34
CA LYS A 56 -13.38 -19.18 5.37
C LYS A 56 -14.90 -19.05 5.42
N GLY A 57 -15.48 -18.10 4.69
CA GLY A 57 -16.90 -17.79 4.74
C GLY A 57 -17.34 -17.15 6.07
N GLU A 58 -16.41 -16.57 6.83
CA GLU A 58 -16.73 -15.82 8.07
C GLU A 58 -17.55 -14.57 7.75
N HIS A 59 -17.31 -13.99 6.57
CA HIS A 59 -18.01 -12.83 6.05
C HIS A 59 -18.26 -12.96 4.55
N ARG A 60 -19.39 -12.42 4.09
CA ARG A 60 -19.71 -12.29 2.64
C ARG A 60 -19.35 -10.93 2.06
N CYS A 61 -19.19 -9.93 2.93
CA CYS A 61 -18.95 -8.54 2.55
C CYS A 61 -17.77 -7.94 3.33
N VAL A 62 -16.98 -7.12 2.66
CA VAL A 62 -15.95 -6.28 3.28
C VAL A 62 -16.17 -4.82 2.93
N VAL A 63 -15.98 -3.94 3.90
CA VAL A 63 -15.96 -2.49 3.69
C VAL A 63 -14.57 -1.97 4.00
N TRP A 64 -13.91 -1.38 3.01
CA TRP A 64 -12.66 -0.64 3.20
C TRP A 64 -12.98 0.82 3.48
N SER A 65 -12.45 1.38 4.55
CA SER A 65 -12.66 2.78 4.90
C SER A 65 -11.34 3.45 5.21
N GLY A 66 -11.05 4.56 4.55
CA GLY A 66 -9.87 5.35 4.85
C GLY A 66 -10.09 6.83 4.65
N SER A 67 -9.52 7.60 5.57
CA SER A 67 -9.64 9.05 5.64
C SER A 67 -8.29 9.72 5.38
N GLY A 68 -8.30 10.89 4.73
CA GLY A 68 -7.09 11.68 4.47
C GLY A 68 -5.99 10.86 3.81
N GLY A 69 -4.83 10.75 4.47
CA GLY A 69 -3.68 9.99 3.94
C GLY A 69 -3.91 8.47 3.77
N GLY A 70 -5.00 7.92 4.29
CA GLY A 70 -5.37 6.50 4.11
C GLY A 70 -6.12 6.19 2.80
N VAL A 71 -6.66 7.21 2.12
CA VAL A 71 -7.54 7.03 0.95
C VAL A 71 -6.88 6.23 -0.16
N VAL A 72 -5.65 6.58 -0.54
CA VAL A 72 -4.91 5.89 -1.63
C VAL A 72 -4.67 4.41 -1.30
N LYS A 73 -4.38 4.10 -0.04
CA LYS A 73 -4.21 2.72 0.42
C LYS A 73 -5.52 1.95 0.44
N THR A 74 -6.63 2.62 0.73
CA THR A 74 -7.98 2.03 0.71
C THR A 74 -8.32 1.54 -0.69
N ILE A 75 -8.07 2.37 -1.71
CA ILE A 75 -8.21 2.01 -3.12
C ILE A 75 -7.29 0.84 -3.46
N SER A 76 -6.03 0.89 -3.01
CA SER A 76 -5.08 -0.20 -3.26
C SER A 76 -5.55 -1.53 -2.65
N CYS A 77 -6.14 -1.52 -1.45
CA CYS A 77 -6.68 -2.72 -0.82
C CYS A 77 -7.83 -3.31 -1.66
N ALA A 78 -8.75 -2.45 -2.09
CA ALA A 78 -9.84 -2.80 -2.99
C ALA A 78 -9.33 -3.47 -4.29
N GLU A 79 -8.40 -2.82 -5.00
CA GLU A 79 -7.87 -3.34 -6.27
C GLU A 79 -7.08 -4.64 -6.12
N VAL A 80 -6.36 -4.82 -5.01
CA VAL A 80 -5.66 -6.08 -4.74
C VAL A 80 -6.65 -7.21 -4.45
N LEU A 81 -7.72 -6.94 -3.71
CA LEU A 81 -8.72 -7.95 -3.37
C LEU A 81 -9.45 -8.48 -4.63
N LYS A 82 -9.76 -7.61 -5.58
CA LYS A 82 -10.40 -7.98 -6.86
C LYS A 82 -9.59 -8.97 -7.70
N ARG A 83 -8.28 -9.10 -7.46
CA ARG A 83 -7.44 -10.07 -8.18
C ARG A 83 -7.73 -11.52 -7.80
N SER A 84 -8.24 -11.76 -6.60
CA SER A 84 -8.52 -13.11 -6.08
C SER A 84 -10.00 -13.41 -5.89
N HIS A 85 -10.86 -12.38 -5.85
CA HIS A 85 -12.29 -12.56 -5.60
C HIS A 85 -13.13 -11.79 -6.62
N PRO A 86 -14.13 -12.44 -7.25
CA PRO A 86 -15.11 -11.75 -8.07
C PRO A 86 -16.11 -11.03 -7.16
N VAL A 87 -15.88 -9.74 -6.91
CA VAL A 87 -16.72 -8.93 -6.00
C VAL A 87 -17.52 -7.88 -6.75
N TYR A 88 -18.76 -7.66 -6.30
CA TYR A 88 -19.56 -6.49 -6.60
C TYR A 88 -19.07 -5.33 -5.74
N GLN A 89 -18.79 -4.18 -6.35
CA GLN A 89 -18.19 -3.05 -5.67
C GLN A 89 -19.10 -1.83 -5.73
N VAL A 90 -19.22 -1.12 -4.61
CA VAL A 90 -19.86 0.20 -4.53
C VAL A 90 -18.93 1.14 -3.78
N THR A 91 -18.65 2.30 -4.38
CA THR A 91 -17.75 3.31 -3.80
C THR A 91 -18.55 4.56 -3.41
N ARG A 92 -18.31 5.05 -2.19
CA ARG A 92 -18.98 6.22 -1.63
C ARG A 92 -17.98 7.13 -0.94
N MET A 93 -18.17 8.43 -1.09
CA MET A 93 -17.37 9.46 -0.42
C MET A 93 -18.15 10.04 0.75
N ALA A 94 -17.46 10.31 1.85
CA ALA A 94 -17.99 10.91 3.04
C ALA A 94 -16.94 11.82 3.70
N TYR A 95 -17.25 12.34 4.87
CA TYR A 95 -16.31 13.07 5.71
C TYR A 95 -16.25 12.46 7.10
N THR A 96 -15.04 12.36 7.66
CA THR A 96 -14.84 12.10 9.09
C THR A 96 -14.52 13.43 9.78
N SER A 97 -15.18 13.70 10.90
CA SER A 97 -14.89 14.89 11.72
C SER A 97 -13.69 14.66 12.63
N VAL A 98 -12.80 15.64 12.71
CA VAL A 98 -11.65 15.67 13.61
C VAL A 98 -11.64 16.99 14.38
N GLU A 99 -11.59 16.91 15.69
CA GLU A 99 -11.44 18.08 16.57
C GLU A 99 -9.95 18.36 16.74
N GLU A 100 -9.49 19.54 16.32
CA GLU A 100 -8.13 20.02 16.60
C GLU A 100 -8.16 20.98 17.78
N HIS A 101 -7.47 20.60 18.85
CA HIS A 101 -7.34 21.39 20.07
C HIS A 101 -6.10 22.28 19.99
N TRP A 102 -6.30 23.58 20.19
CA TRP A 102 -5.26 24.60 20.16
C TRP A 102 -5.18 25.25 21.54
N LYS A 103 -4.07 24.98 22.26
CA LYS A 103 -3.85 25.50 23.61
C LYS A 103 -3.28 26.92 23.56
N PRO A 104 -3.77 27.83 24.42
CA PRO A 104 -3.24 29.18 24.52
C PRO A 104 -1.80 29.15 25.05
N GLN A 105 -1.00 30.13 24.62
CA GLN A 105 0.39 30.33 25.07
C GLN A 105 0.57 31.62 25.87
N MET A 106 -0.53 32.33 26.15
CA MET A 106 -0.56 33.58 26.91
C MET A 106 -1.73 33.52 27.89
N ASP A 107 -1.53 34.07 29.07
CA ASP A 107 -2.56 34.14 30.12
C ASP A 107 -3.75 35.01 29.66
N GLY A 108 -4.95 34.59 30.04
CA GLY A 108 -6.20 35.27 29.67
C GLY A 108 -6.80 34.86 28.32
N LEU A 109 -6.21 33.89 27.62
CA LEU A 109 -6.77 33.29 26.40
C LEU A 109 -7.42 31.94 26.68
N GLU A 110 -8.52 31.66 25.99
CA GLU A 110 -9.24 30.37 26.05
C GLU A 110 -8.74 29.39 24.98
N GLU A 111 -8.96 28.09 25.21
CA GLU A 111 -8.67 27.04 24.23
C GLU A 111 -9.58 27.16 23.00
N ILE A 112 -8.99 26.93 21.82
CA ILE A 112 -9.74 26.89 20.56
C ILE A 112 -9.87 25.45 20.11
N ILE A 113 -11.10 25.04 19.79
CA ILE A 113 -11.41 23.74 19.20
C ILE A 113 -11.86 23.97 17.76
N VAL A 114 -11.10 23.44 16.81
CA VAL A 114 -11.41 23.54 15.38
C VAL A 114 -11.95 22.21 14.87
N ASN A 115 -13.20 22.21 14.42
CA ASN A 115 -13.81 21.05 13.77
C ASN A 115 -13.42 20.98 12.29
N ARG A 116 -12.65 19.95 11.92
CA ARG A 116 -12.24 19.70 10.54
C ARG A 116 -13.01 18.52 9.95
N GLN A 117 -13.44 18.68 8.70
CA GLN A 117 -13.96 17.59 7.89
C GLN A 117 -12.81 17.00 7.05
N ILE A 118 -12.48 15.74 7.29
CA ILE A 118 -11.46 15.01 6.54
C ILE A 118 -12.16 14.14 5.51
N PRO A 119 -11.82 14.26 4.20
CA PRO A 119 -12.39 13.40 3.18
C PRO A 119 -12.13 11.92 3.48
N THR A 120 -13.18 11.12 3.36
CA THR A 120 -13.19 9.69 3.63
C THR A 120 -13.75 8.95 2.44
N LEU A 121 -13.10 7.85 2.07
CA LEU A 121 -13.56 6.94 1.04
C LEU A 121 -14.01 5.64 1.69
N HIS A 122 -15.21 5.20 1.36
CA HIS A 122 -15.75 3.89 1.73
C HIS A 122 -15.93 3.05 0.45
N ILE A 123 -15.43 1.83 0.46
CA ILE A 123 -15.59 0.88 -0.65
C ILE A 123 -16.20 -0.40 -0.10
N LEU A 124 -17.46 -0.64 -0.43
CA LEU A 124 -18.16 -1.89 -0.16
C LEU A 124 -17.79 -2.90 -1.25
N MET A 125 -17.48 -4.12 -0.83
CA MET A 125 -17.22 -5.25 -1.72
C MET A 125 -17.99 -6.48 -1.23
N SER A 126 -18.94 -6.91 -2.05
CA SER A 126 -19.80 -8.07 -1.80
C SER A 126 -19.42 -9.24 -2.70
N LEU A 127 -19.33 -10.43 -2.13
CA LEU A 127 -19.24 -11.67 -2.91
C LEU A 127 -20.61 -12.13 -3.42
N ASP A 128 -21.70 -11.64 -2.81
CA ASP A 128 -23.07 -11.86 -3.26
C ASP A 128 -23.51 -10.76 -4.23
N GLU A 129 -24.43 -11.09 -5.11
CA GLU A 129 -24.96 -10.14 -6.09
C GLU A 129 -25.69 -8.98 -5.40
N LEU A 130 -25.41 -7.77 -5.89
CA LEU A 130 -26.05 -6.54 -5.45
C LEU A 130 -27.06 -6.08 -6.51
N PRO A 131 -28.19 -5.45 -6.12
CA PRO A 131 -29.17 -4.93 -7.06
C PRO A 131 -28.59 -4.00 -8.12
N ASP A 132 -28.90 -4.24 -9.40
CA ASP A 132 -28.47 -3.41 -10.53
C ASP A 132 -28.99 -1.96 -10.47
N SER A 133 -29.98 -1.68 -9.61
CA SER A 133 -30.49 -0.33 -9.35
C SER A 133 -29.55 0.54 -8.50
N ILE A 134 -28.53 -0.05 -7.86
CA ILE A 134 -27.58 0.69 -7.03
C ILE A 134 -26.72 1.60 -7.91
N GLU A 135 -26.75 2.90 -7.60
CA GLU A 135 -25.93 3.88 -8.29
C GLU A 135 -24.43 3.60 -8.07
N GLY A 136 -23.67 3.61 -9.16
CA GLY A 136 -22.22 3.40 -9.13
C GLY A 136 -21.80 1.97 -8.84
N LEU A 137 -22.71 0.99 -8.97
CA LEU A 137 -22.37 -0.43 -8.88
C LEU A 137 -21.37 -0.83 -9.97
N GLN A 138 -20.28 -1.47 -9.56
CA GLN A 138 -19.31 -2.11 -10.43
C GLN A 138 -19.39 -3.63 -10.28
N LYS A 139 -19.70 -4.34 -11.37
CA LYS A 139 -19.80 -5.81 -11.39
C LYS A 139 -18.43 -6.49 -11.36
N PRO A 140 -18.31 -7.72 -10.86
CA PRO A 140 -17.06 -8.48 -10.91
C PRO A 140 -16.48 -8.58 -12.31
N ASN A 141 -15.15 -8.63 -12.43
CA ASN A 141 -14.42 -8.82 -13.69
C ASN A 141 -14.73 -7.77 -14.79
N THR A 142 -15.30 -6.61 -14.44
CA THR A 142 -15.35 -5.48 -15.37
C THR A 142 -13.95 -4.89 -15.51
N SER A 143 -13.36 -5.06 -16.71
CA SER A 143 -12.30 -4.16 -17.19
C SER A 143 -12.89 -2.76 -17.16
N THR A 144 -12.23 -1.81 -16.50
CA THR A 144 -12.68 -0.43 -16.60
C THR A 144 -12.30 0.07 -18.00
N ASP A 145 -13.30 0.17 -18.88
CA ASP A 145 -13.19 0.73 -20.24
C ASP A 145 -12.63 2.17 -20.27
N PHE A 146 -12.43 2.78 -19.10
CA PHE A 146 -11.83 4.11 -18.92
C PHE A 146 -10.45 4.26 -19.57
N TRP A 147 -9.71 3.16 -19.76
CA TRP A 147 -8.43 3.17 -20.50
C TRP A 147 -8.51 2.50 -21.88
N GLU A 148 -9.67 1.96 -22.27
CA GLU A 148 -9.91 1.42 -23.59
C GLU A 148 -10.32 2.55 -24.56
N GLY A 149 -9.48 3.57 -24.68
CA GLY A 149 -9.59 4.49 -25.81
C GLY A 149 -9.30 3.71 -27.11
N GLU A 150 -10.33 3.47 -27.92
CA GLU A 150 -10.40 3.01 -29.34
C GLU A 150 -9.26 2.16 -29.97
N GLY A 151 -8.34 1.54 -29.23
CA GLY A 151 -7.16 0.91 -29.85
C GLY A 151 -6.34 -0.03 -28.97
N ALA A 152 -6.62 -0.17 -27.68
CA ALA A 152 -5.82 -1.00 -26.79
C ALA A 152 -6.45 -2.39 -26.56
N LYS A 153 -6.48 -3.23 -27.59
CA LYS A 153 -6.74 -4.67 -27.38
C LYS A 153 -5.62 -5.28 -26.54
N PRO A 154 -5.92 -6.07 -25.49
CA PRO A 154 -4.89 -6.73 -24.70
C PRO A 154 -4.12 -7.72 -25.57
N ARG A 155 -2.84 -7.43 -25.81
CA ARG A 155 -1.92 -8.39 -26.47
C ARG A 155 -1.71 -9.57 -25.54
N GLN A 156 -2.17 -10.75 -25.98
CA GLN A 156 -1.81 -12.02 -25.36
C GLN A 156 -0.27 -12.16 -25.30
N PRO A 157 0.32 -12.62 -24.18
CA PRO A 157 1.75 -12.83 -24.08
C PRO A 157 2.15 -14.11 -24.84
N GLN A 158 2.44 -13.99 -26.13
CA GLN A 158 2.89 -15.11 -26.98
C GLN A 158 4.42 -15.30 -27.04
N HIS A 159 5.21 -14.52 -26.29
CA HIS A 159 6.68 -14.58 -26.34
C HIS A 159 7.31 -15.35 -25.18
N ARG A 160 7.13 -16.68 -25.13
CA ARG A 160 8.02 -17.54 -24.33
C ARG A 160 8.57 -18.79 -25.03
N GLN A 161 8.19 -19.08 -26.28
CA GLN A 161 8.68 -20.29 -26.97
C GLN A 161 9.84 -20.07 -27.95
N GLN A 162 10.23 -18.83 -28.28
CA GLN A 162 11.32 -18.61 -29.25
C GLN A 162 12.74 -18.54 -28.66
N GLN A 163 12.90 -18.42 -27.34
CA GLN A 163 14.26 -18.34 -26.75
C GLN A 163 14.96 -19.70 -26.55
N GLN A 164 14.24 -20.83 -26.61
CA GLN A 164 14.89 -22.15 -26.48
C GLN A 164 15.51 -22.67 -27.79
N HIS A 165 15.04 -22.24 -28.97
CA HIS A 165 15.57 -22.74 -30.24
C HIS A 165 16.91 -22.09 -30.67
N GLN A 166 17.24 -20.88 -30.20
CA GLN A 166 18.51 -20.24 -30.55
C GLN A 166 19.72 -20.73 -29.74
N GLN A 167 19.51 -21.31 -28.55
CA GLN A 167 20.62 -21.88 -27.77
C GLN A 167 21.10 -23.24 -28.29
N GLN A 168 20.23 -24.04 -28.93
CA GLN A 168 20.66 -25.32 -29.51
C GLN A 168 21.49 -25.15 -30.80
N GLN A 169 21.24 -24.12 -31.61
CA GLN A 169 22.05 -23.88 -32.82
C GLN A 169 23.47 -23.38 -32.51
N HIS A 170 23.68 -22.62 -31.43
CA HIS A 170 25.01 -22.14 -31.07
C HIS A 170 25.93 -23.25 -30.52
N GLN A 171 25.39 -24.33 -29.95
CA GLN A 171 26.21 -25.47 -29.50
C GLN A 171 26.67 -26.36 -30.67
N GLN A 172 25.88 -26.51 -31.74
CA GLN A 172 26.29 -27.30 -32.91
C GLN A 172 27.37 -26.62 -33.75
N GLN A 173 27.38 -25.28 -33.84
CA GLN A 173 28.43 -24.56 -34.59
C GLN A 173 29.81 -24.57 -33.91
N GLN A 174 29.88 -24.72 -32.58
CA GLN A 174 31.19 -24.81 -31.90
C GLN A 174 31.90 -26.16 -32.07
N HIS A 175 31.17 -27.25 -32.35
CA HIS A 175 31.80 -28.57 -32.57
C HIS A 175 32.40 -28.75 -33.97
N GLN A 176 32.09 -27.88 -34.94
CA GLN A 176 32.65 -27.96 -36.30
C GLN A 176 33.92 -27.14 -36.54
N GLN A 177 34.35 -26.28 -35.61
CA GLN A 177 35.57 -25.46 -35.77
C GLN A 177 36.83 -26.03 -35.08
N GLN A 178 36.77 -27.23 -34.48
CA GLN A 178 37.94 -27.83 -33.81
C GLN A 178 38.75 -28.83 -34.66
N GLN A 179 38.52 -28.90 -35.97
CA GLN A 179 39.37 -29.69 -36.87
C GLN A 179 39.99 -28.82 -37.96
N GLN A 180 41.08 -28.12 -37.61
CA GLN A 180 42.29 -28.08 -38.43
C GLN A 180 43.48 -27.47 -37.66
N PRO A 181 44.72 -27.97 -37.89
CA PRO A 181 45.89 -27.64 -37.07
C PRO A 181 46.73 -26.52 -37.68
N GLY A 182 47.38 -25.72 -36.81
CA GLY A 182 48.64 -25.06 -37.20
C GLY A 182 48.82 -23.60 -36.79
N ALA A 183 49.83 -23.42 -35.94
CA ALA A 183 50.77 -22.30 -35.89
C ALA A 183 50.30 -20.91 -35.39
N GLY A 184 50.74 -20.62 -34.14
CA GLY A 184 51.57 -19.44 -33.87
C GLY A 184 50.86 -18.16 -33.45
N GLY A 185 51.09 -17.73 -32.20
CA GLY A 185 50.98 -16.32 -31.82
C GLY A 185 50.27 -16.04 -30.49
N ARG A 186 51.04 -15.99 -29.40
CA ARG A 186 50.79 -15.05 -28.27
C ARG A 186 51.57 -13.76 -28.58
N PRO A 187 51.35 -12.62 -27.89
CA PRO A 187 50.34 -12.26 -26.88
C PRO A 187 49.67 -10.88 -27.18
N ASN A 188 48.69 -10.41 -26.38
CA ASN A 188 48.91 -9.27 -25.46
C ASN A 188 47.63 -8.86 -24.69
N LYS A 189 47.90 -8.41 -23.46
CA LYS A 189 47.05 -7.78 -22.46
C LYS A 189 46.15 -6.68 -23.03
N ARG A 190 44.92 -6.57 -22.50
CA ARG A 190 44.33 -5.27 -22.16
C ARG A 190 43.51 -5.35 -20.88
N HIS A 191 43.82 -4.41 -20.00
CA HIS A 191 43.26 -4.19 -18.67
C HIS A 191 41.74 -4.09 -18.65
N ARG A 192 41.11 -4.69 -17.64
CA ARG A 192 39.84 -4.18 -17.11
C ARG A 192 40.16 -3.47 -15.79
N SER A 193 40.09 -2.15 -15.83
CA SER A 193 40.25 -1.27 -14.68
C SER A 193 39.19 -1.57 -13.63
N GLY A 194 39.64 -2.00 -12.46
CA GLY A 194 38.85 -1.95 -11.24
C GLY A 194 38.66 -0.50 -10.81
N ARG A 195 37.41 -0.11 -10.59
CA ARG A 195 37.07 1.18 -9.97
C ARG A 195 36.88 0.95 -8.47
N ASN A 196 37.94 1.20 -7.71
CA ASN A 196 37.93 1.57 -6.28
C ASN A 196 37.31 2.98 -6.18
N LYS A 197 36.53 3.41 -5.18
CA LYS A 197 36.75 3.61 -3.71
C LYS A 197 35.63 4.60 -3.24
N PRO A 198 35.52 5.06 -1.97
CA PRO A 198 36.07 4.56 -0.71
C PRO A 198 35.03 4.42 0.43
N GLY A 199 35.39 3.70 1.48
CA GLY A 199 34.67 3.68 2.76
C GLY A 199 35.01 4.87 3.66
N GLN A 200 34.16 5.06 4.68
CA GLN A 200 34.44 5.86 5.87
C GLN A 200 34.01 5.08 7.11
N LYS A 201 34.98 4.83 8.00
CA LYS A 201 34.80 4.67 9.45
C LYS A 201 35.05 6.04 10.09
N PRO A 202 34.57 6.26 11.32
CA PRO A 202 35.48 6.35 12.47
C PRO A 202 34.93 5.50 13.66
N GLY A 203 35.68 5.01 14.63
CA GLY A 203 36.91 5.52 15.25
C GLY A 203 36.56 6.10 16.63
N LYS A 204 36.84 5.32 17.69
CA LYS A 204 36.61 5.62 19.13
C LYS A 204 37.36 6.86 19.63
N SER A 205 36.87 7.48 20.70
CA SER A 205 37.67 8.12 21.74
C SER A 205 37.04 7.93 23.12
N ALA A 206 37.90 7.73 24.12
CA ALA A 206 37.62 7.44 25.52
C ALA A 206 37.50 8.72 26.36
N SER A 207 36.93 8.61 27.56
CA SER A 207 37.33 9.42 28.72
C SER A 207 37.01 8.67 30.02
N GLU A 208 38.00 8.67 30.89
CA GLU A 208 38.02 8.17 32.26
C GLU A 208 37.31 9.11 33.26
N GLU A 209 37.04 8.51 34.42
CA GLU A 209 37.15 9.06 35.78
C GLU A 209 36.00 9.79 36.51
N ASN A 210 35.76 9.20 37.69
CA ASN A 210 35.50 9.80 39.02
C ASN A 210 34.05 9.99 39.53
N GLN A 211 33.70 9.11 40.48
CA GLN A 211 32.91 9.43 41.67
C GLN A 211 33.64 10.47 42.55
N PRO A 212 32.93 11.21 43.40
CA PRO A 212 32.83 10.76 44.79
C PRO A 212 31.45 10.96 45.45
N THR A 213 31.32 10.23 46.56
CA THR A 213 30.31 10.20 47.61
C THR A 213 30.23 11.47 48.49
N SER A 214 29.02 11.82 48.95
CA SER A 214 28.69 12.34 50.31
C SER A 214 27.17 12.28 50.48
N GLN A 215 26.57 11.39 51.29
CA GLN A 215 26.38 11.38 52.75
C GLN A 215 25.71 12.61 53.42
N SER A 216 24.50 12.33 53.92
CA SER A 216 23.85 12.71 55.21
C SER A 216 23.67 14.17 55.61
N GLN A 217 22.44 14.49 56.02
CA GLN A 217 22.03 14.76 57.40
C GLN A 217 20.47 14.72 57.42
N GLY A 218 19.78 14.14 58.40
CA GLY A 218 20.13 14.10 59.83
C GLY A 218 19.44 15.27 60.51
#